data_AF-A0A8U0HUT3-F1
#
_entry.id   AF-A0A8U0HUT3-F1
#
_cell.length_a   1.000
_cell.length_b   1.000
_cell.length_c   1.000
_cell.angle_alpha   90.00
_cell.angle_beta   90.00
_cell.angle_gamma   90.00
#
_symmetry.space_group_name_H-M   'P 1'
#
loop_
_entity.id
_entity.type
_entity.pdbx_description
1 polymer ?
#
loop_
_entity_poly.entity_id
_entity_poly.type
_entity_poly.pdbx_seq_one_letter_code
_entity_poly.pdbx_strand_id
1 'polypeptide(L)'
;MNLALRLLMACFVIAAPTLLYLGLIRGLERIRDDALLLALAERDDAPRDVSSAAAEALDKGPIRADGRGSGGADAAADPVPTADSFACSTCGASNMVGAKYCQDCLGELNR
;
A
#
# COMPACT_ATOMS: atom_id res chain seq x y z
N MET A 1 -38.03 41.52 -3.74
CA MET A 1 -37.46 40.30 -3.11
C MET A 1 -37.04 40.66 -1.69
N ASN A 2 -37.78 40.22 -0.68
CA ASN A 2 -37.63 40.66 0.72
C ASN A 2 -36.23 40.33 1.27
N LEU A 3 -35.63 41.25 2.03
CA LEU A 3 -34.27 41.13 2.60
C LEU A 3 -34.08 39.80 3.34
N ALA A 4 -35.09 39.38 4.11
CA ALA A 4 -35.10 38.13 4.83
C ALA A 4 -34.88 36.90 3.92
N LEU A 5 -35.48 36.89 2.73
CA LEU A 5 -35.35 35.78 1.77
C LEU A 5 -33.92 35.71 1.20
N ARG A 6 -33.28 36.87 0.99
CA ARG A 6 -31.88 36.93 0.53
C ARG A 6 -30.91 36.43 1.59
N LEU A 7 -31.13 36.81 2.85
CA LEU A 7 -30.33 36.33 3.97
C LEU A 7 -30.47 34.83 4.16
N LEU A 8 -31.68 34.29 4.08
CA LEU A 8 -31.91 32.85 4.16
C LEU A 8 -31.17 32.09 3.06
N MET A 9 -31.26 32.56 1.82
CA MET A 9 -30.58 31.92 0.70
C MET A 9 -29.07 32.00 0.81
N ALA A 10 -28.53 33.15 1.26
CA ALA A 10 -27.11 33.29 1.53
C ALA A 10 -26.63 32.30 2.61
N CYS A 11 -27.34 32.23 3.75
CA CYS A 11 -27.01 31.27 4.81
C CYS A 11 -27.07 29.82 4.31
N PHE A 12 -28.09 29.47 3.54
CA PHE A 12 -28.22 28.14 2.96
C PHE A 12 -27.07 27.79 2.03
N VAL A 13 -26.71 28.68 1.10
CA VAL A 13 -25.61 28.44 0.14
C VAL A 13 -24.26 28.30 0.85
N ILE A 14 -24.06 29.04 1.95
CA ILE A 14 -22.81 28.98 2.74
C ILE A 14 -22.75 27.71 3.59
N ALA A 15 -23.84 27.33 4.25
CA ALA A 15 -23.86 26.20 5.19
C ALA A 15 -24.10 24.85 4.50
N ALA A 16 -24.76 24.82 3.34
CA ALA A 16 -25.09 23.56 2.66
C ALA A 16 -23.86 22.70 2.33
N PRO A 17 -22.74 23.22 1.77
CA PRO A 17 -21.58 22.39 1.44
C PRO A 17 -20.95 21.74 2.66
N THR A 18 -20.86 22.46 3.79
CA THR A 18 -20.28 21.94 5.03
C THR A 18 -21.20 20.91 5.67
N LEU A 19 -22.52 21.16 5.69
CA LEU A 19 -23.49 20.18 6.18
C LEU A 19 -23.52 18.92 5.33
N LEU A 20 -23.42 19.04 4.00
CA LEU A 20 -23.38 17.91 3.08
C LEU A 20 -22.11 17.09 3.29
N TYR A 21 -20.95 17.76 3.43
CA TYR A 21 -19.69 17.11 3.76
C TYR A 21 -19.73 16.35 5.09
N LEU A 22 -20.22 17.00 6.16
CA LEU A 22 -20.36 16.36 7.47
C LEU A 22 -21.37 15.21 7.43
N GLY A 23 -22.47 15.38 6.68
CA GLY A 23 -23.46 14.33 6.46
C GLY A 23 -22.87 13.14 5.70
N LEU A 24 -22.02 13.38 4.70
CA LEU A 24 -21.31 12.34 3.97
C LEU A 24 -20.37 11.57 4.91
N ILE A 25 -19.54 12.26 5.69
CA ILE A 25 -18.64 11.61 6.64
C ILE A 25 -19.42 10.78 7.65
N ARG A 26 -20.46 11.35 8.26
CA ARG A 26 -21.35 10.64 9.20
C ARG A 26 -22.05 9.44 8.56
N GLY A 27 -22.44 9.57 7.29
CA GLY A 27 -23.07 8.50 6.52
C GLY A 27 -22.09 7.36 6.25
N LEU A 28 -20.85 7.69 5.85
CA LEU A 28 -19.78 6.72 5.66
C LEU A 28 -19.40 6.05 6.98
N GLU A 29 -19.29 6.81 8.08
CA GLU A 29 -19.08 6.27 9.44
C GLU A 29 -20.19 5.28 9.82
N ARG A 30 -21.46 5.59 9.49
CA ARG A 30 -22.60 4.71 9.80
C ARG A 30 -22.63 3.44 8.94
N ILE A 31 -22.21 3.52 7.68
CA ILE A 31 -22.13 2.36 6.77
C ILE A 31 -20.91 1.50 7.09
N ARG A 32 -19.87 2.09 7.67
CA ARG A 32 -18.71 1.34 8.13
C ARG A 32 -19.12 0.49 9.33
N ASP A 33 -19.21 -0.83 9.11
CA ASP A 33 -19.45 -1.78 10.19
C ASP A 33 -18.23 -1.83 11.12
N ASP A 34 -18.21 -0.95 12.13
CA ASP A 34 -17.20 -0.99 13.19
C ASP A 34 -17.23 -2.34 13.93
N ALA A 35 -18.34 -3.09 13.86
CA ALA A 35 -18.44 -4.47 14.34
C ALA A 35 -17.54 -5.44 13.55
N LEU A 36 -17.37 -5.24 12.24
CA LEU A 36 -16.49 -6.05 11.40
C LEU A 36 -15.03 -5.67 11.65
N LEU A 37 -14.74 -4.39 11.88
CA LEU A 37 -13.41 -3.92 12.30
C LEU A 37 -13.04 -4.42 13.70
N LEU A 38 -13.98 -4.43 14.66
CA LEU A 38 -13.76 -5.01 15.99
C LEU A 38 -13.60 -6.52 15.92
N ALA A 39 -14.39 -7.22 15.10
CA ALA A 39 -14.23 -8.66 14.89
C ALA A 39 -12.91 -9.02 14.18
N LEU A 40 -12.42 -8.16 13.29
CA LEU A 40 -11.09 -8.29 12.68
C LEU A 40 -9.99 -7.95 13.68
N ALA A 41 -10.12 -6.88 14.48
CA ALA A 41 -9.15 -6.53 15.51
C ALA A 41 -9.04 -7.61 16.59
N GLU A 42 -10.16 -8.22 16.97
CA GLU A 42 -10.21 -9.38 17.87
C GLU A 42 -9.61 -10.64 17.21
N ARG A 43 -9.71 -10.79 15.89
CA ARG A 43 -9.05 -11.86 15.12
C ARG A 43 -7.59 -11.57 14.76
N ASP A 44 -7.17 -10.31 14.79
CA ASP A 44 -5.80 -9.83 14.59
C ASP A 44 -4.94 -9.97 15.86
N ASP A 45 -5.38 -10.78 16.83
CA ASP A 45 -4.49 -11.74 17.46
C ASP A 45 -3.96 -12.72 16.38
N ALA A 46 -3.20 -12.17 15.41
CA ALA A 46 -2.45 -12.92 14.44
C ALA A 46 -1.64 -13.93 15.26
N PRO A 47 -1.85 -15.24 15.02
CA PRO A 47 -1.30 -16.24 15.90
C PRO A 47 0.22 -15.99 15.96
N ARG A 48 0.78 -16.03 17.17
CA ARG A 48 2.10 -15.46 17.47
C ARG A 48 3.19 -15.96 16.52
N ASP A 49 2.99 -17.16 15.97
CA ASP A 49 3.77 -17.76 14.90
C ASP A 49 3.81 -16.91 13.62
N VAL A 50 2.68 -16.41 13.11
CA VAL A 50 2.63 -15.56 11.90
C VAL A 50 3.27 -14.20 12.15
N SER A 51 3.01 -13.59 13.29
CA SER A 51 3.63 -12.32 13.69
C SER A 51 5.15 -12.46 13.89
N SER A 52 5.59 -13.58 14.49
CA SER A 52 7.02 -13.88 14.65
C SER A 52 7.70 -14.20 13.33
N ALA A 53 7.05 -14.95 12.44
CA ALA A 53 7.57 -15.27 11.11
C ALA A 53 7.63 -14.03 10.21
N ALA A 54 6.64 -13.13 10.31
CA ALA A 54 6.64 -11.86 9.60
C ALA A 54 7.72 -10.91 10.15
N ALA A 55 7.89 -10.84 11.48
CA ALA A 55 8.97 -10.07 12.10
C ALA A 55 10.36 -10.62 11.73
N GLU A 56 10.53 -11.95 11.73
CA GLU A 56 11.76 -12.61 11.30
C GLU A 56 12.03 -12.40 9.80
N ALA A 57 10.99 -12.41 8.97
CA ALA A 57 11.11 -12.11 7.54
C ALA A 57 11.52 -10.64 7.28
N LEU A 58 11.04 -9.71 8.10
CA LEU A 58 11.44 -8.30 8.04
C LEU A 58 12.87 -8.06 8.57
N ASP A 59 13.31 -8.83 9.57
CA ASP A 59 14.67 -8.77 10.11
C ASP A 59 15.72 -9.33 9.12
N LYS A 60 15.33 -10.31 8.30
CA LYS A 60 16.16 -10.86 7.20
C LYS A 60 16.38 -9.86 6.03
N GLY A 61 15.85 -8.65 6.13
CA GLY A 61 16.14 -7.55 5.20
C GLY A 61 14.95 -7.19 4.31
N PRO A 62 15.13 -6.17 3.44
CA PRO A 62 14.02 -5.62 2.66
C PRO A 62 13.40 -6.71 1.77
N ILE A 63 12.09 -6.88 1.88
CA ILE A 63 11.33 -7.75 0.99
C ILE A 63 11.41 -7.17 -0.42
N ARG A 64 12.19 -7.83 -1.28
CA ARG A 64 12.30 -7.48 -2.69
C ARG A 64 11.27 -8.25 -3.50
N ALA A 65 10.62 -7.55 -4.42
CA ALA A 65 9.59 -8.13 -5.30
C ALA A 65 10.14 -9.17 -6.29
N ASP A 66 11.46 -9.31 -6.39
CA ASP A 66 12.16 -10.33 -7.19
C ASP A 66 12.27 -11.69 -6.47
N GLY A 67 11.68 -11.84 -5.28
CA GLY A 67 11.73 -13.05 -4.46
C GLY A 67 13.07 -13.27 -3.77
N ARG A 68 14.04 -12.36 -3.94
CA ARG A 68 15.36 -12.42 -3.33
C ARG A 68 15.38 -11.60 -2.04
N GLY A 69 14.50 -11.95 -1.11
CA GLY A 69 14.74 -11.65 0.31
C GLY A 69 16.04 -12.34 0.74
N SER A 70 16.81 -11.77 1.66
CA SER A 70 18.14 -12.29 2.02
C SER A 70 17.99 -13.70 2.62
N GLY A 71 18.11 -14.71 1.76
CA GLY A 71 18.11 -16.11 2.13
C GLY A 71 19.34 -16.39 2.96
N GLY A 72 19.11 -16.76 4.23
CA GLY A 72 20.12 -17.38 5.07
C GLY A 72 20.66 -18.63 4.37
N ALA A 73 21.97 -18.83 4.51
CA ALA A 73 22.78 -19.81 3.80
C ALA A 73 22.46 -21.30 4.10
N ASP A 74 21.34 -21.61 4.74
CA ASP A 74 21.06 -22.93 5.30
C ASP A 74 19.65 -23.42 4.96
N ALA A 75 19.34 -23.52 3.67
CA ALA A 75 18.26 -24.40 3.20
C ALA A 75 18.80 -25.18 2.00
N ALA A 76 18.73 -26.51 2.11
CA ALA A 76 19.22 -27.46 1.13
C ALA A 76 18.85 -27.02 -0.30
N ALA A 77 19.87 -26.99 -1.15
CA ALA A 77 19.81 -26.53 -2.52
C ALA A 77 18.86 -27.38 -3.38
N ASP A 78 17.58 -27.02 -3.39
CA ASP A 78 16.85 -27.05 -4.65
C ASP A 78 17.47 -26.01 -5.58
N PRO A 79 17.75 -26.32 -6.85
CA PRO A 79 18.21 -25.32 -7.80
C PRO A 79 17.05 -24.35 -8.06
N VAL A 80 16.94 -23.32 -7.22
CA VAL A 80 16.10 -22.15 -7.50
C VAL A 80 16.54 -21.65 -8.87
N PRO A 81 15.64 -21.54 -9.87
CA PRO A 81 16.02 -21.00 -11.16
C PRO A 81 16.63 -19.64 -10.89
N THR A 82 17.91 -19.47 -11.24
CA THR A 82 18.52 -18.15 -11.25
C THR A 82 17.69 -17.31 -12.19
N ALA A 83 16.80 -16.48 -11.65
CA ALA A 83 16.00 -15.59 -12.44
C ALA A 83 16.96 -14.77 -13.29
N ASP A 84 16.86 -14.92 -14.61
CA ASP A 84 17.76 -14.26 -15.54
C ASP A 84 17.74 -12.75 -15.24
N SER A 85 18.93 -12.16 -15.15
CA SER A 85 19.11 -10.76 -14.79
C SER A 85 19.81 -10.00 -15.91
N PHE A 86 19.37 -8.76 -16.16
CA PHE A 86 19.90 -7.88 -17.19
C PHE A 86 20.57 -6.65 -16.55
N ALA A 87 21.82 -6.37 -16.92
CA ALA A 87 22.57 -5.23 -16.42
C ALA A 87 22.23 -3.95 -17.19
N CYS A 88 21.94 -2.87 -16.47
CA CYS A 88 21.73 -1.55 -17.07
C CYS A 88 23.01 -1.04 -17.72
N SER A 89 22.97 -0.66 -19.00
CA SER A 89 24.12 -0.10 -19.71
C SER A 89 24.55 1.28 -19.20
N THR A 90 23.64 2.02 -18.55
CA THR A 90 23.91 3.37 -18.05
C THR A 90 24.58 3.36 -16.67
N CYS A 91 24.09 2.54 -15.74
CA CYS A 91 24.55 2.56 -14.34
C CYS A 91 25.10 1.22 -13.82
N GLY A 92 25.03 0.15 -14.61
CA GLY A 92 25.53 -1.18 -14.24
C GLY A 92 24.64 -1.97 -13.27
N ALA A 93 23.54 -1.41 -12.78
CA ALA A 93 22.61 -2.11 -11.89
C ALA A 93 22.02 -3.37 -12.53
N SER A 94 21.86 -4.44 -11.75
CA SER A 94 21.19 -5.67 -12.19
C SER A 94 19.68 -5.52 -12.08
N ASN A 95 18.94 -5.88 -13.12
CA ASN A 95 17.48 -5.76 -13.19
C ASN A 95 16.86 -7.11 -13.59
N MET A 96 15.59 -7.34 -13.24
CA MET A 96 14.90 -8.56 -13.68
C MET A 96 14.72 -8.56 -15.22
N VAL A 97 14.81 -9.74 -15.85
CA VAL A 97 14.37 -9.89 -17.25
C VAL A 97 12.89 -9.55 -17.35
N GLY A 98 12.54 -8.63 -18.24
CA GLY A 98 11.18 -8.08 -18.34
C GLY A 98 11.03 -6.65 -17.81
N ALA A 99 11.99 -6.14 -17.02
CA ALA A 99 12.00 -4.73 -16.60
C ALA A 99 12.16 -3.78 -17.81
N LYS A 100 11.31 -2.76 -17.90
CA LYS A 100 11.39 -1.71 -18.94
C LYS A 100 12.32 -0.56 -18.52
N TYR A 101 12.39 -0.28 -17.22
CA TYR A 101 13.22 0.78 -16.64
C TYR A 101 14.16 0.20 -15.58
N CYS A 102 15.30 0.84 -15.39
CA CYS A 102 16.28 0.46 -14.39
C CYS A 102 15.78 0.78 -12.97
N GLN A 103 15.96 -0.15 -12.03
CA GLN A 103 15.55 0.02 -10.63
C GLN A 103 16.30 1.15 -9.89
N ASP A 104 17.53 1.46 -10.31
CA ASP A 104 18.39 2.43 -9.63
C ASP A 104 18.35 3.81 -10.31
N CYS A 105 18.70 3.87 -11.60
CA CYS A 105 18.79 5.15 -12.32
C CYS A 105 17.51 5.55 -13.05
N LEU A 106 16.47 4.70 -13.05
CA LEU A 106 15.19 4.89 -13.73
C LEU A 106 15.27 5.11 -15.26
N GLY A 107 16.46 4.94 -15.85
CA GLY A 107 16.64 4.99 -17.31
C GLY A 107 15.99 3.78 -18.01
N GLU A 108 15.56 3.97 -19.25
CA GLU A 108 15.00 2.88 -20.06
C GLU A 108 16.08 1.82 -20.35
N LEU A 109 15.74 0.55 -20.12
CA LEU A 109 16.65 -0.56 -20.33
C LEU A 109 16.66 -0.91 -21.82
N ASN A 110 17.69 -0.43 -22.54
CA ASN A 110 17.95 -0.84 -23.92
C ASN A 110 18.40 -2.31 -23.92
N ARG A 111 17.43 -3.21 -24.17
CA ARG A 111 17.68 -4.65 -24.33
C ARG A 111 18.30 -4.97 -25.68
#